data_AF-A0A7W8EC54-F1
#
_entry.id   AF-A0A7W8EC54-F1
#
_cell.length_a   1.000
_cell.length_b   1.000
_cell.length_c   1.000
_cell.angle_alpha   90.00
_cell.angle_beta   90.00
_cell.angle_gamma   90.00
#
_symmetry.space_group_name_H-M   'P 1'
#
loop_
_entity.id
_entity.type
_entity.pdbx_description
1 polymer ?
#
loop_
_entity_poly.entity_id
_entity_poly.type
_entity_poly.pdbx_seq_one_letter_code
_entity_poly.pdbx_strand_id
1 'polypeptide(L)'
;MFQIESRAQMASLPRNYPTRFYDLVVQVAIIRPGPIVGKMMHPYMRRRQKREEVTSPHPSLEPVLKRTLGVPFFQEQLLRIAMTVANFSGAEAEELRRSWERMRNLEVNLRAGMTANGIDSKTQDTIVENISSFALYRFPESHAASFAMIAYASAYFKVRYLAAFTCAILNRQPMGFYSPTVLRNGMVCVSSRLMYKCPLGPA
;
A
#
# COMPACT_ATOMS: atom_id res chain seq x y z
N MET A 1 5.16 14.98 -6.02
CA MET A 1 5.67 13.81 -5.28
C MET A 1 4.94 12.65 -5.89
N PHE A 2 5.66 11.96 -6.77
CA PHE A 2 5.13 10.95 -7.66
C PHE A 2 4.23 9.96 -6.90
N GLN A 3 3.08 9.61 -7.47
CA GLN A 3 2.06 8.68 -6.94
C GLN A 3 1.36 9.11 -5.63
N ILE A 4 1.85 10.13 -4.90
CA ILE A 4 1.31 10.59 -3.61
C ILE A 4 0.85 12.05 -3.71
N GLU A 5 0.08 12.33 -4.75
CA GLU A 5 -0.31 13.68 -5.17
C GLU A 5 -1.82 13.87 -5.29
N SER A 6 -2.59 12.78 -5.33
CA SER A 6 -4.04 12.86 -5.27
C SER A 6 -4.53 13.34 -3.91
N ARG A 7 -5.71 13.96 -3.85
CA ARG A 7 -6.31 14.43 -2.59
C ARG A 7 -6.45 13.31 -1.56
N ALA A 8 -6.89 12.13 -1.99
CA ALA A 8 -7.05 10.98 -1.11
C ALA A 8 -5.69 10.47 -0.56
N GLN A 9 -4.66 10.41 -1.40
CA GLN A 9 -3.30 10.08 -0.99
C GLN A 9 -2.78 11.10 0.04
N MET A 10 -2.87 12.40 -0.26
CA MET A 10 -2.40 13.46 0.64
C MET A 10 -3.17 13.48 1.98
N ALA A 11 -4.48 13.26 1.98
CA ALA A 11 -5.29 13.20 3.19
C ALA A 11 -4.97 11.99 4.08
N SER A 12 -4.43 10.93 3.49
CA SER A 12 -4.07 9.70 4.20
C SER A 12 -2.68 9.77 4.87
N LEU A 13 -1.79 10.64 4.39
CA LEU A 13 -0.40 10.74 4.88
C LEU A 13 -0.29 11.02 6.39
N PRO A 14 -1.05 11.96 6.99
CA PRO A 14 -0.97 12.21 8.44
C PRO A 14 -1.35 10.99 9.27
N ARG A 15 -2.19 10.10 8.71
CA ARG A 15 -2.68 8.89 9.36
C ARG A 15 -1.72 7.71 9.22
N ASN A 16 -1.14 7.53 8.03
CA ASN A 16 -0.18 6.46 7.78
C ASN A 16 1.21 6.78 8.39
N TYR A 17 1.58 8.05 8.39
CA TYR A 17 2.86 8.58 8.90
C TYR A 17 4.07 7.70 8.50
N PRO A 18 4.47 7.71 7.22
CA PRO A 18 5.59 6.91 6.75
C PRO A 18 6.90 7.34 7.42
N THR A 19 7.60 6.40 8.07
CA THR A 19 8.89 6.65 8.77
C THR A 19 10.04 5.83 8.20
N ARG A 20 9.73 4.79 7.43
CA ARG A 20 10.70 3.94 6.73
C ARG A 20 10.25 3.68 5.30
N PHE A 21 11.19 3.25 4.46
CA PHE A 21 10.93 2.99 3.04
C PHE A 21 9.71 2.08 2.79
N TYR A 22 9.57 1.00 3.57
CA TYR A 22 8.46 0.07 3.39
C TYR A 22 7.08 0.70 3.65
N ASP A 23 6.99 1.73 4.47
CA ASP A 23 5.72 2.43 4.69
C ASP A 23 5.28 3.20 3.42
N LEU A 24 6.24 3.63 2.58
CA LEU A 24 5.96 4.22 1.27
C LEU A 24 5.47 3.17 0.27
N VAL A 25 6.02 1.95 0.33
CA VAL A 25 5.54 0.81 -0.47
C VAL A 25 4.06 0.55 -0.20
N VAL A 26 3.67 0.55 1.08
CA VAL A 26 2.26 0.44 1.48
C VAL A 26 1.44 1.69 1.08
N GLN A 27 2.00 2.90 1.23
CA GLN A 27 1.32 4.15 0.84
C GLN A 27 0.93 4.18 -0.65
N VAL A 28 1.81 3.67 -1.52
CA VAL A 28 1.53 3.55 -2.95
C VAL A 28 0.39 2.55 -3.21
N ALA A 29 0.27 1.50 -2.39
CA ALA A 29 -0.73 0.46 -2.56
C ALA A 29 -2.10 0.76 -1.91
N ILE A 30 -2.17 1.60 -0.86
CA ILE A 30 -3.33 1.63 0.04
C ILE A 30 -4.55 2.39 -0.50
N ILE A 31 -4.37 3.46 -1.27
CA ILE A 31 -5.49 4.26 -1.82
C ILE A 31 -5.79 3.79 -3.24
N ARG A 32 -6.38 2.61 -3.36
CA ARG A 32 -6.75 1.99 -4.65
C ARG A 32 -8.08 1.23 -4.53
N PRO A 33 -8.80 0.93 -5.64
CA PRO A 33 -10.15 0.36 -5.57
C PRO A 33 -10.24 -0.93 -4.74
N GLY A 34 -9.27 -1.85 -4.87
CA GLY A 34 -9.25 -3.12 -4.13
C GLY A 34 -9.28 -2.95 -2.60
N PRO A 35 -8.26 -2.30 -2.00
CA PRO A 35 -8.24 -2.07 -0.55
C PRO A 35 -9.44 -1.28 0.00
N ILE A 36 -10.09 -0.47 -0.83
CA ILE A 36 -11.30 0.28 -0.46
C ILE A 36 -12.51 -0.65 -0.45
N VAL A 37 -12.72 -1.44 -1.52
CA VAL A 37 -13.82 -2.40 -1.65
C VAL A 37 -13.71 -3.51 -0.60
N GLY A 38 -12.51 -4.06 -0.40
CA GLY A 38 -12.23 -5.07 0.63
C GLY A 38 -12.20 -4.52 2.06
N LYS A 39 -12.53 -3.24 2.27
CA LYS A 39 -12.52 -2.56 3.59
C LYS A 39 -11.19 -2.71 4.36
N MET A 40 -10.08 -2.91 3.65
CA MET A 40 -8.75 -3.20 4.19
C MET A 40 -8.00 -1.95 4.65
N MET A 41 -8.27 -0.80 4.00
CA MET A 41 -7.61 0.47 4.33
C MET A 41 -7.87 0.90 5.78
N HIS A 42 -9.11 0.80 6.26
CA HIS A 42 -9.47 1.30 7.59
C HIS A 42 -8.82 0.51 8.74
N PRO A 43 -8.86 -0.84 8.77
CA PRO A 43 -8.12 -1.65 9.75
C PRO A 43 -6.63 -1.32 9.77
N TYR A 44 -5.98 -1.28 8.60
CA TYR A 44 -4.56 -0.94 8.53
C TYR A 44 -4.27 0.44 9.15
N MET A 45 -5.06 1.46 8.81
CA MET A 45 -4.87 2.81 9.35
C MET A 45 -5.06 2.89 10.87
N ARG A 46 -6.04 2.17 11.42
CA ARG A 46 -6.25 2.13 12.87
C ARG A 46 -5.09 1.44 13.58
N ARG A 47 -4.62 0.30 13.05
CA ARG A 47 -3.46 -0.44 13.57
C ARG A 47 -2.18 0.38 13.49
N ARG A 48 -1.98 1.08 12.37
CA ARG A 48 -0.83 1.98 12.17
C ARG A 48 -0.82 3.12 13.20
N GLN A 49 -1.99 3.61 13.58
CA GLN A 49 -2.18 4.63 14.62
C GLN A 49 -2.24 4.05 16.05
N LYS A 50 -2.01 2.74 16.22
CA LYS A 50 -2.13 2.04 17.50
C LYS A 50 -3.51 2.20 18.18
N ARG A 51 -4.56 2.38 17.37
CA ARG A 51 -5.97 2.45 17.82
C ARG A 51 -6.65 1.08 17.80
N GLU A 52 -5.97 0.08 17.25
CA GLU A 52 -6.42 -1.31 17.15
C GLU A 52 -5.17 -2.18 17.24
N GLU A 53 -5.24 -3.29 17.96
CA GLU A 53 -4.15 -4.28 18.02
C GLU A 53 -3.93 -4.93 16.65
N VAL A 54 -2.69 -5.31 16.37
CA VAL A 54 -2.36 -5.99 15.11
C VAL A 54 -2.80 -7.44 15.22
N THR A 55 -3.83 -7.81 14.47
CA THR A 55 -4.33 -9.19 14.39
C THR A 55 -4.19 -9.75 12.98
N SER A 56 -3.86 -11.04 12.93
CA SER A 56 -3.88 -11.86 11.71
C SER A 56 -5.10 -12.78 11.77
N PRO A 57 -5.74 -13.13 10.63
CA PRO A 57 -6.86 -14.08 10.63
C PRO A 57 -6.50 -15.43 11.26
N HIS A 58 -5.25 -15.86 11.12
CA HIS A 58 -4.73 -17.11 11.69
C HIS A 58 -3.25 -16.92 12.09
N PRO A 59 -2.74 -17.59 13.15
CA PRO A 59 -1.34 -17.49 13.56
C PRO A 59 -0.34 -17.85 12.45
N SER A 60 -0.67 -18.85 11.60
CA SER A 60 0.19 -19.23 10.47
C SER A 60 0.37 -18.13 9.43
N LEU A 61 -0.52 -17.13 9.39
CA LEU A 61 -0.46 -16.00 8.46
C LEU A 61 0.35 -14.81 9.01
N GLU A 62 0.74 -14.82 10.28
CA GLU A 62 1.53 -13.73 10.86
C GLU A 62 2.84 -13.47 10.09
N PRO A 63 3.65 -14.48 9.70
CA PRO A 63 4.88 -14.22 8.95
C PRO A 63 4.64 -13.54 7.60
N VAL A 64 3.49 -13.81 6.98
CA VAL A 64 3.09 -13.25 5.67
C VAL A 64 2.58 -11.81 5.81
N LEU A 65 1.83 -11.52 6.87
CA LEU A 65 1.08 -10.27 7.02
C LEU A 65 1.68 -9.28 8.04
N LYS A 66 2.70 -9.67 8.82
CA LYS A 66 3.31 -8.83 9.85
C LYS A 66 3.79 -7.47 9.31
N ARG A 67 4.39 -7.46 8.12
CA ARG A 67 4.91 -6.23 7.50
C ARG A 67 3.81 -5.25 7.10
N THR A 68 2.60 -5.75 6.87
CA THR A 68 1.40 -5.00 6.49
C THR A 68 0.34 -4.97 7.61
N LEU A 69 0.77 -5.16 8.86
CA LEU A 69 -0.08 -5.07 10.06
C LEU A 69 -1.31 -5.99 10.00
N GLY A 70 -1.14 -7.22 9.51
CA GLY A 70 -2.21 -8.21 9.46
C GLY A 70 -3.20 -8.02 8.30
N VAL A 71 -2.92 -7.09 7.38
CA VAL A 71 -3.79 -6.77 6.24
C VAL A 71 -3.10 -7.18 4.95
N PRO A 72 -3.69 -8.02 4.08
CA PRO A 72 -3.10 -8.32 2.78
C PRO A 72 -3.17 -7.05 1.91
N PHE A 73 -2.05 -6.63 1.32
CA PHE A 73 -2.01 -5.52 0.34
C PHE A 73 -1.53 -5.95 -1.05
N PHE A 74 -0.78 -7.04 -1.10
CA PHE A 74 -0.02 -7.42 -2.29
C PHE A 74 -0.39 -8.80 -2.80
N GLN A 75 -0.23 -8.95 -4.11
CA GLN A 75 -0.43 -10.20 -4.81
C GLN A 75 0.41 -11.34 -4.23
N GLU A 76 1.69 -11.09 -3.96
CA GLU A 76 2.63 -12.07 -3.41
C GLU A 76 2.19 -12.55 -2.02
N GLN A 77 1.51 -11.71 -1.23
CA GLN A 77 0.96 -12.11 0.06
C GLN A 77 -0.22 -13.08 -0.10
N LEU A 78 -1.07 -12.89 -1.11
CA LEU A 78 -2.19 -13.82 -1.36
C LEU A 78 -1.70 -15.20 -1.77
N LEU A 79 -0.70 -15.25 -2.67
CA LEU A 79 -0.09 -16.51 -3.08
C LEU A 79 0.43 -17.25 -1.85
N ARG A 80 1.17 -16.53 -0.99
CA ARG A 80 1.68 -17.07 0.28
C ARG A 80 0.57 -17.48 1.25
N ILE A 81 -0.54 -16.74 1.34
CA ILE A 81 -1.69 -17.12 2.16
C ILE A 81 -2.20 -18.48 1.70
N ALA A 82 -2.54 -18.64 0.41
CA ALA A 82 -3.08 -19.88 -0.13
C ALA A 82 -2.15 -21.08 0.10
N MET A 83 -0.85 -20.89 -0.16
CA MET A 83 0.17 -21.92 0.09
C MET A 83 0.26 -22.30 1.58
N THR A 84 0.16 -21.31 2.48
CA THR A 84 0.33 -21.53 3.94
C THR A 84 -0.90 -22.15 4.58
N VAL A 85 -2.10 -21.75 4.17
CA VAL A 85 -3.35 -22.17 4.84
C VAL A 85 -3.98 -23.40 4.21
N ALA A 86 -3.71 -23.66 2.92
CA ALA A 86 -4.31 -24.77 2.19
C ALA A 86 -3.29 -25.73 1.57
N ASN A 87 -2.00 -25.58 1.86
CA ASN A 87 -0.90 -26.38 1.30
C ASN A 87 -0.84 -26.38 -0.23
N PHE A 88 -1.35 -25.31 -0.86
CA PHE A 88 -1.25 -25.15 -2.30
C PHE A 88 0.23 -25.07 -2.71
N SER A 89 0.55 -25.71 -3.82
CA SER A 89 1.77 -25.45 -4.57
C SER A 89 1.78 -24.03 -5.12
N GLY A 90 2.97 -23.55 -5.53
CA GLY A 90 3.07 -22.25 -6.20
C GLY A 90 2.26 -22.17 -7.49
N ALA A 91 2.09 -23.30 -8.19
CA ALA A 91 1.28 -23.39 -9.40
C ALA A 91 -0.22 -23.25 -9.11
N GLU A 92 -0.73 -23.96 -8.09
CA GLU A 92 -2.12 -23.86 -7.66
C GLU A 92 -2.44 -22.46 -7.12
N ALA A 93 -1.52 -21.85 -6.37
CA ALA A 93 -1.68 -20.48 -5.90
C ALA A 93 -1.73 -19.47 -7.06
N GLU A 94 -0.91 -19.67 -8.10
CA GLU A 94 -0.92 -18.83 -9.30
C GLU A 94 -2.21 -19.02 -10.12
N GLU A 95 -2.72 -20.25 -10.21
CA GLU A 95 -4.02 -20.54 -10.83
C GLU A 95 -5.17 -19.85 -10.08
N LEU A 96 -5.15 -19.94 -8.74
CA LEU A 96 -6.08 -19.25 -7.85
C LEU A 96 -6.12 -17.75 -8.16
N ARG A 97 -4.95 -17.14 -8.31
CA ARG A 97 -4.80 -15.72 -8.62
C ARG A 97 -5.39 -15.34 -9.99
N ARG A 98 -5.16 -16.16 -11.02
CA ARG A 98 -5.60 -15.87 -12.39
C ARG A 98 -7.11 -15.98 -12.54
N SER A 99 -7.70 -16.98 -11.88
CA SER A 99 -9.03 -17.49 -12.21
C SER A 99 -10.03 -17.46 -11.04
N TRP A 100 -9.75 -16.72 -9.97
CA TRP A 100 -10.65 -16.62 -8.81
C TRP A 100 -12.13 -16.40 -9.19
N GLU A 101 -12.40 -15.43 -10.08
CA GLU A 101 -13.77 -15.09 -10.51
C GLU A 101 -14.47 -16.20 -11.30
N ARG A 102 -13.71 -17.16 -11.85
CA ARG A 102 -14.23 -18.17 -12.79
C ARG A 102 -14.38 -19.55 -12.16
N MET A 103 -13.90 -19.77 -10.94
CA MET A 103 -13.76 -21.14 -10.40
C MET A 103 -14.27 -21.28 -8.97
N ARG A 104 -15.54 -21.66 -8.85
CA ARG A 104 -16.14 -22.17 -7.59
C ARG A 104 -15.36 -23.37 -7.03
N ASN A 105 -14.75 -24.17 -7.90
CA ASN A 105 -13.96 -25.35 -7.51
C ASN A 105 -12.68 -24.99 -6.76
N LEU A 106 -12.08 -23.81 -7.03
CA LEU A 106 -10.87 -23.38 -6.32
C LEU A 106 -11.17 -22.99 -4.87
N GLU A 107 -12.33 -22.39 -4.60
CA GLU A 107 -12.76 -22.13 -3.22
C GLU A 107 -12.97 -23.46 -2.46
N VAL A 108 -13.56 -24.46 -3.11
CA VAL A 108 -13.74 -25.81 -2.51
C VAL A 108 -12.39 -26.41 -2.12
N ASN A 109 -11.40 -26.40 -3.02
CA ASN A 109 -10.06 -26.92 -2.74
C ASN A 109 -9.34 -26.12 -1.64
N LEU A 110 -9.48 -24.79 -1.67
CA LEU A 110 -8.91 -23.91 -0.65
C LEU A 110 -9.48 -24.24 0.75
N ARG A 111 -10.82 -24.38 0.86
CA ARG A 111 -11.50 -24.75 2.10
C ARG A 111 -11.15 -26.16 2.57
N ALA A 112 -11.02 -27.11 1.64
CA ALA A 112 -10.59 -28.47 1.96
C ALA A 112 -9.16 -28.46 2.56
N GLY A 113 -8.23 -27.74 1.95
CA GLY A 113 -6.87 -27.58 2.48
C GLY A 113 -6.83 -26.90 3.85
N MET A 114 -7.62 -25.84 4.04
CA MET A 114 -7.75 -25.17 5.35
C MET A 114 -8.32 -26.09 6.43
N THR A 115 -9.31 -26.92 6.08
CA THR A 115 -9.89 -27.91 6.98
C THR A 115 -8.86 -28.98 7.36
N ALA A 116 -8.08 -29.47 6.40
CA ALA A 116 -7.00 -30.43 6.66
C ALA A 116 -5.91 -29.84 7.59
N ASN A 117 -5.71 -28.52 7.55
CA ASN A 117 -4.80 -27.77 8.41
C ASN A 117 -5.44 -27.33 9.75
N GLY A 118 -6.66 -27.76 10.06
CA GLY A 118 -7.32 -27.50 11.35
C GLY A 118 -7.82 -26.06 11.54
N ILE A 119 -8.03 -25.30 10.46
CA ILE A 119 -8.54 -23.93 10.52
C ILE A 119 -10.07 -23.97 10.63
N ASP A 120 -10.63 -23.26 11.61
CA ASP A 120 -12.08 -23.22 11.86
C ASP A 120 -12.85 -22.50 10.74
N SER A 121 -14.13 -22.84 10.57
CA SER A 121 -14.98 -22.31 9.49
C SER A 121 -15.05 -20.78 9.44
N LYS A 122 -15.09 -20.11 10.60
CA LYS A 122 -15.22 -18.64 10.65
C LYS A 122 -13.93 -17.97 10.16
N THR A 123 -12.78 -18.54 10.53
CA THR A 123 -11.48 -18.10 10.02
C THR A 123 -11.35 -18.37 8.53
N GLN A 124 -11.84 -19.52 8.04
CA GLN A 124 -11.87 -19.83 6.62
C GLN A 124 -12.67 -18.79 5.82
N ASP A 125 -13.86 -18.42 6.28
CA ASP A 125 -14.70 -17.41 5.62
C ASP A 125 -13.97 -16.06 5.50
N THR A 126 -13.29 -15.65 6.57
CA THR A 126 -12.48 -14.42 6.58
C THR A 126 -11.34 -14.48 5.56
N ILE A 127 -10.66 -15.62 5.44
CA ILE A 127 -9.57 -15.82 4.48
C ILE A 127 -10.10 -15.80 3.05
N VAL A 128 -11.20 -16.49 2.78
CA VAL A 128 -11.86 -16.52 1.45
C VAL A 128 -12.32 -15.13 1.04
N GLU A 129 -12.94 -14.36 1.95
CA GLU A 129 -13.39 -12.99 1.69
C GLU A 129 -12.19 -12.07 1.36
N ASN A 130 -11.08 -12.21 2.11
CA ASN A 130 -9.85 -11.46 1.86
C ASN A 130 -9.26 -11.77 0.48
N ILE A 131 -9.20 -13.05 0.09
CA ILE A 131 -8.70 -13.46 -1.22
C ILE A 131 -9.63 -12.97 -2.34
N SER A 132 -10.96 -13.07 -2.13
CA SER A 132 -11.97 -12.63 -3.09
C SER A 132 -11.90 -11.14 -3.38
N SER A 133 -11.84 -10.34 -2.31
CA SER A 133 -11.73 -8.88 -2.41
C SER A 133 -10.47 -8.45 -3.15
N PHE A 134 -9.44 -9.29 -3.16
CA PHE A 134 -8.16 -9.02 -3.80
C PHE A 134 -8.08 -9.40 -5.28
N ALA A 135 -8.86 -10.39 -5.71
CA ALA A 135 -8.86 -10.86 -7.09
C ALA A 135 -9.09 -9.72 -8.10
N LEU A 136 -9.81 -8.68 -7.67
CA LEU A 136 -10.15 -7.47 -8.42
C LEU A 136 -8.99 -6.48 -8.60
N TYR A 137 -7.90 -6.60 -7.83
CA TYR A 137 -6.93 -5.52 -7.67
C TYR A 137 -5.49 -5.84 -8.10
N ARG A 138 -5.04 -7.09 -7.94
CA ARG A 138 -3.81 -7.65 -8.55
C ARG A 138 -2.59 -6.70 -8.52
N PHE A 139 -2.20 -6.19 -7.35
CA PHE A 139 -1.03 -5.29 -7.24
C PHE A 139 0.23 -6.01 -6.71
N PRO A 140 1.30 -6.09 -7.52
CA PRO A 140 2.56 -6.67 -7.06
C PRO A 140 3.30 -5.80 -6.06
N GLU A 141 3.84 -6.40 -5.00
CA GLU A 141 4.71 -5.75 -4.00
C GLU A 141 5.98 -5.20 -4.66
N SER A 142 6.55 -5.95 -5.60
CA SER A 142 7.72 -5.54 -6.38
C SER A 142 7.49 -4.24 -7.16
N HIS A 143 6.32 -4.10 -7.77
CA HIS A 143 5.92 -2.89 -8.49
C HIS A 143 5.63 -1.73 -7.54
N ALA A 144 5.00 -2.00 -6.39
CA ALA A 144 4.82 -0.99 -5.35
C ALA A 144 6.17 -0.47 -4.84
N ALA A 145 7.16 -1.35 -4.69
CA ALA A 145 8.50 -1.00 -4.22
C ALA A 145 9.25 -0.12 -5.23
N SER A 146 9.19 -0.43 -6.53
CA SER A 146 9.81 0.41 -7.56
C SER A 146 9.17 1.81 -7.61
N PHE A 147 7.85 1.91 -7.48
CA PHE A 147 7.15 3.20 -7.42
C PHE A 147 7.46 3.98 -6.15
N ALA A 148 7.59 3.30 -5.02
CA ALA A 148 7.98 3.93 -3.76
C ALA A 148 9.38 4.55 -3.82
N MET A 149 10.32 3.95 -4.57
CA MET A 149 11.64 4.55 -4.80
C MET A 149 11.54 5.89 -5.53
N ILE A 150 10.71 5.98 -6.58
CA ILE A 150 10.51 7.22 -7.33
C ILE A 150 9.77 8.25 -6.46
N ALA A 151 8.77 7.83 -5.69
CA ALA A 151 8.07 8.69 -4.73
C ALA A 151 9.06 9.27 -3.71
N TYR A 152 9.92 8.44 -3.12
CA TYR A 152 10.97 8.86 -2.20
C TYR A 152 11.96 9.83 -2.85
N ALA A 153 12.49 9.52 -4.03
CA ALA A 153 13.40 10.40 -4.76
C ALA A 153 12.75 11.77 -5.02
N SER A 154 11.48 11.79 -5.45
CA SER A 154 10.74 13.04 -5.68
C SER A 154 10.53 13.84 -4.38
N ALA A 155 10.31 13.17 -3.24
CA ALA A 155 10.21 13.81 -1.94
C ALA A 155 11.57 14.39 -1.50
N TYR A 156 12.65 13.63 -1.69
CA TYR A 156 14.01 14.03 -1.38
C TYR A 156 14.40 15.31 -2.14
N PHE A 157 14.21 15.34 -3.46
CA PHE A 157 14.49 16.54 -4.26
C PHE A 157 13.58 17.71 -3.89
N LYS A 158 12.30 17.46 -3.60
CA LYS A 158 11.38 18.52 -3.15
C LYS A 158 11.81 19.15 -1.83
N VAL A 159 12.37 18.36 -0.90
CA VAL A 159 12.81 18.85 0.43
C VAL A 159 14.21 19.47 0.38
N ARG A 160 15.15 18.87 -0.35
CA ARG A 160 16.57 19.28 -0.36
C ARG A 160 16.91 20.28 -1.47
N TYR A 161 16.18 20.25 -2.58
CA TYR A 161 16.48 20.99 -3.81
C TYR A 161 15.22 21.61 -4.43
N LEU A 162 14.42 22.30 -3.62
CA LEU A 162 13.09 22.77 -4.02
C LEU A 162 13.08 23.62 -5.30
N ALA A 163 14.05 24.52 -5.48
CA ALA A 163 14.15 25.37 -6.67
C ALA A 163 14.40 24.54 -7.93
N ALA A 164 15.41 23.67 -7.91
CA ALA A 164 15.74 22.79 -9.03
C ALA A 164 14.59 21.80 -9.32
N PHE A 165 13.99 21.22 -8.29
CA PHE A 165 12.83 20.32 -8.42
C PHE A 165 11.64 21.03 -9.07
N THR A 166 11.31 22.24 -8.63
CA THR A 166 10.19 23.00 -9.20
C THR A 166 10.47 23.41 -10.64
N CYS A 167 11.68 23.89 -10.94
CA CYS A 167 12.10 24.21 -12.30
C CYS A 167 12.02 22.98 -13.22
N ALA A 168 12.49 21.82 -12.76
CA ALA A 168 12.40 20.58 -13.51
C ALA A 168 10.94 20.19 -13.84
N ILE A 169 10.00 20.38 -12.90
CA ILE A 169 8.57 20.11 -13.15
C ILE A 169 7.98 21.13 -14.15
N LEU A 170 8.35 22.41 -14.05
CA LEU A 170 7.91 23.44 -15.00
C LEU A 170 8.41 23.17 -16.42
N ASN A 171 9.65 22.70 -16.57
CA ASN A 171 10.24 22.35 -17.87
C ASN A 171 9.62 21.10 -18.50
N ARG A 172 8.84 20.32 -17.75
CA ARG A 172 8.26 19.04 -18.20
C ARG A 172 6.73 19.08 -18.28
N GLN A 173 6.12 20.26 -18.36
CA GLN A 173 4.67 20.38 -18.50
C GLN A 173 4.16 19.69 -19.78
N PRO A 174 2.93 19.11 -19.75
CA PRO A 174 2.01 19.07 -18.60
C PRO A 174 2.33 17.95 -17.59
N MET A 175 2.20 18.24 -16.28
CA MET A 175 2.51 17.29 -15.19
C MET A 175 1.32 17.02 -14.25
N GLY A 176 0.15 16.70 -14.80
CA GLY A 176 -1.03 16.26 -14.04
C GLY A 176 -1.41 17.20 -12.89
N PHE A 177 -1.26 16.74 -11.64
CA PHE A 177 -1.56 17.50 -10.42
C PHE A 177 -0.67 18.74 -10.19
N TYR A 178 0.39 18.92 -10.97
CA TYR A 178 1.34 20.02 -10.86
C TYR A 178 1.23 21.03 -11.99
N SER A 179 0.11 21.76 -12.06
CA SER A 179 0.01 22.91 -12.96
C SER A 179 0.95 24.04 -12.53
N PRO A 180 1.40 24.92 -13.45
CA PRO A 180 2.25 26.06 -13.10
C PRO A 180 1.67 26.92 -11.97
N THR A 181 0.36 27.13 -11.94
CA THR A 181 -0.35 27.88 -10.88
C THR A 181 -0.22 27.19 -9.52
N VAL A 182 -0.39 25.87 -9.46
CA VAL A 182 -0.26 25.10 -8.20
C VAL A 182 1.17 25.17 -7.67
N LEU A 183 2.16 25.05 -8.56
CA LEU A 183 3.58 25.10 -8.20
C LEU A 183 3.97 26.47 -7.65
N ARG A 184 3.56 27.55 -8.32
CA ARG A 184 3.80 28.92 -7.88
C ARG A 184 3.24 29.18 -6.48
N ASN A 185 1.98 28.78 -6.25
CA ASN A 185 1.33 28.97 -4.96
C ASN A 185 1.99 28.11 -3.85
N GLY A 186 2.47 26.92 -4.20
CA GLY A 186 3.20 26.04 -3.28
C GLY A 186 4.56 26.60 -2.85
N MET A 187 5.29 27.27 -3.73
CA MET A 187 6.59 27.90 -3.40
C MET A 187 6.44 29.01 -2.36
N VAL A 188 5.40 29.83 -2.46
CA VAL A 188 5.11 30.91 -1.49
C VAL A 188 4.87 30.35 -0.09
N CYS A 189 4.16 29.22 0.01
CA CYS A 189 3.80 28.58 1.29
C CYS A 189 4.97 27.83 1.95
N VAL A 190 5.92 27.32 1.15
CA VAL A 190 7.12 26.64 1.67
C VAL A 190 8.22 27.64 2.03
N SER A 191 8.38 28.71 1.24
CA SER A 191 9.31 29.81 1.54
C SER A 191 8.99 30.46 2.89
N SER A 192 7.71 30.70 3.20
CA SER A 192 7.30 31.25 4.49
C SER A 192 7.57 30.31 5.67
N ARG A 193 7.42 28.98 5.54
CA ARG A 193 7.74 28.03 6.63
C ARG A 193 9.23 27.76 6.81
N LEU A 194 10.04 27.84 5.75
CA LEU A 194 11.50 27.70 5.83
C LEU A 194 12.18 28.98 6.31
N MET A 195 11.67 30.17 5.95
CA MET A 195 12.15 31.46 6.46
C MET A 195 12.15 31.53 7.99
N TYR A 196 11.11 30.99 8.66
CA TYR A 196 11.04 30.97 10.13
C TYR A 196 11.81 29.81 10.79
N LYS A 197 12.42 28.90 10.02
CA LYS A 197 13.20 27.75 10.55
C LYS A 197 14.63 27.67 10.04
N CYS A 198 15.09 28.66 9.28
CA CYS A 198 16.47 28.76 8.86
C CYS A 198 17.24 29.60 9.90
N PRO A 199 18.03 29.01 10.81
CA PRO A 199 19.07 29.77 11.49
C PRO A 199 20.12 30.06 10.42
N LEU A 200 19.95 31.15 9.70
CA LEU A 200 21.08 31.78 9.03
C LEU A 200 21.97 32.30 10.15
N GLY A 201 22.89 31.45 10.61
CA GLY A 201 24.05 31.89 11.37
C GLY A 201 24.87 32.87 10.50
N PRO A 202 25.46 33.91 11.09
CA PRO A 202 26.12 34.95 10.33
C PRO A 202 27.45 34.46 9.76
N ALA A 203 27.65 34.67 8.46
CA ALA A 203 28.93 34.99 7.83
C ALA A 203 28.65 35.67 6.49
#